data_AF-A0AAP8HVA1-F1
#
_entry.id   AF-A0AAP8HVA1-F1
#
_cell.length_a   1.000
_cell.length_b   1.000
_cell.length_c   1.000
_cell.angle_alpha   90.00
_cell.angle_beta   90.00
_cell.angle_gamma   90.00
#
_symmetry.space_group_name_H-M   'P 1'
#
loop_
_entity.id
_entity.type
_entity.pdbx_description
1 polymer ?
#
loop_
_entity_poly.entity_id
_entity_poly.type
_entity_poly.pdbx_seq_one_letter_code
_entity_poly.pdbx_strand_id
1 'polypeptide(L)'
;MFSERFLQLYNDELRYFREAGRQFASSHPQVAQHLGMHIDGVLDPFVERLLEGSAFLCTRIQEKLNNEQPEFALQMLSRLAPLWYTPVPAIATVAIKPDLSFPQWHSQVDLPRGSRMTLNDISLNNKPATFTTA
;
A
#
# COMPACT_ATOMS: atom_id res chain seq x y z
N MET A 1 -20.50 0.07 6.06
CA MET A 1 -21.33 1.29 5.91
C MET A 1 -20.62 2.15 4.88
N PHE A 2 -21.30 2.59 3.81
CA PHE A 2 -20.65 3.28 2.69
C PHE A 2 -19.90 4.54 3.16
N SER A 3 -18.66 4.70 2.72
CA SER A 3 -17.78 5.81 3.12
C SER A 3 -18.04 7.06 2.27
N GLU A 4 -17.62 8.23 2.74
CA GLU A 4 -17.71 9.48 1.96
C GLU A 4 -16.95 9.37 0.62
N ARG A 5 -15.83 8.63 0.63
CA ARG A 5 -15.05 8.29 -0.57
C ARG A 5 -15.84 7.45 -1.57
N PHE A 6 -16.66 6.50 -1.08
CA PHE A 6 -17.52 5.68 -1.95
C PHE A 6 -18.52 6.55 -2.72
N LEU A 7 -19.13 7.51 -2.05
CA LEU A 7 -20.10 8.43 -2.67
C LEU A 7 -19.43 9.34 -3.70
N GLN A 8 -18.20 9.79 -3.45
CA GLN A 8 -17.42 10.56 -4.42
C GLN A 8 -17.13 9.74 -5.69
N LEU A 9 -16.61 8.52 -5.51
CA LEU A 9 -16.32 7.61 -6.64
C LEU A 9 -17.59 7.28 -7.43
N TYR A 10 -18.72 7.07 -6.74
CA TYR A 10 -20.01 6.87 -7.39
C TYR A 10 -20.45 8.05 -8.26
N ASN A 11 -20.33 9.27 -7.74
CA ASN A 11 -20.68 10.46 -8.51
C ASN A 11 -19.75 10.68 -9.70
N ASP A 12 -18.46 10.37 -9.55
CA ASP A 12 -17.48 10.45 -10.64
C ASP A 12 -17.79 9.41 -11.73
N GLU A 13 -18.07 8.16 -11.35
CA GLU A 13 -18.48 7.10 -12.29
C GLU A 13 -19.80 7.44 -12.99
N LEU A 14 -20.80 7.94 -12.26
CA LEU A 14 -22.07 8.34 -12.85
C LEU A 14 -21.89 9.50 -13.85
N ARG A 15 -21.04 10.48 -13.53
CA ARG A 15 -20.68 11.55 -14.47
C ARG A 15 -20.01 10.99 -15.71
N TYR A 16 -19.06 10.06 -15.54
CA TYR A 16 -18.39 9.39 -16.64
C TYR A 16 -19.38 8.65 -17.55
N PHE A 17 -20.31 7.86 -16.98
CA PHE A 17 -21.34 7.16 -17.76
C PHE A 17 -22.24 8.11 -18.54
N ARG A 18 -22.63 9.25 -17.97
CA ARG A 18 -23.44 10.27 -18.67
C ARG A 18 -22.67 10.93 -19.81
N GLU A 19 -21.39 11.22 -19.62
CA GLU A 19 -20.52 11.78 -20.66
C GLU A 19 -20.27 10.77 -21.79
N ALA A 20 -19.94 9.54 -21.45
CA ALA A 20 -19.76 8.45 -22.40
C ALA A 20 -21.07 8.15 -23.17
N GLY A 21 -22.21 8.18 -22.47
CA GLY A 21 -23.54 8.04 -23.08
C GLY A 21 -23.84 9.14 -24.09
N ARG A 22 -23.50 10.41 -23.79
CA ARG A 22 -23.63 11.51 -24.76
C ARG A 22 -22.72 11.34 -25.97
N GLN A 23 -21.48 10.91 -25.78
CA GLN A 23 -20.54 10.63 -26.87
C GLN A 23 -21.04 9.46 -27.74
N PHE A 24 -21.59 8.42 -27.11
CA PHE A 24 -22.22 7.30 -27.81
C PHE A 24 -23.45 7.76 -28.62
N ALA A 25 -24.30 8.60 -28.05
CA ALA A 25 -25.47 9.15 -28.74
C ALA A 25 -25.09 10.04 -29.93
N SER A 26 -24.01 10.81 -29.82
CA SER A 26 -23.52 11.63 -30.93
C SER A 26 -22.90 10.79 -32.05
N SER A 27 -22.19 9.71 -31.73
CA SER A 27 -21.53 8.85 -32.72
C SER A 27 -22.48 7.84 -33.37
N HIS A 28 -23.47 7.33 -32.63
CA HIS A 28 -24.39 6.28 -33.07
C HIS A 28 -25.85 6.67 -32.80
N PRO A 29 -26.38 7.73 -33.43
CA PRO A 29 -27.69 8.28 -33.13
C PRO A 29 -28.83 7.28 -33.35
N GLN A 30 -28.73 6.41 -34.36
CA GLN A 30 -29.74 5.39 -34.63
C GLN A 30 -29.88 4.41 -33.48
N VAL A 31 -28.76 3.90 -32.94
CA VAL A 31 -28.78 2.93 -31.84
C VAL A 31 -29.18 3.63 -30.52
N ALA A 32 -28.65 4.82 -30.28
CA ALA A 32 -28.94 5.60 -29.08
C ALA A 32 -30.43 5.95 -28.94
N GLN A 33 -31.11 6.26 -30.04
CA GLN A 33 -32.56 6.49 -30.05
C GLN A 33 -33.36 5.28 -29.56
N HIS A 34 -32.97 4.06 -29.95
CA HIS A 34 -33.62 2.84 -29.47
C HIS A 34 -33.40 2.60 -27.97
N LEU A 35 -32.32 3.16 -27.42
CA LEU A 35 -31.97 3.09 -26.01
C LEU A 35 -32.48 4.30 -25.20
N GLY A 36 -33.29 5.19 -25.78
CA GLY A 36 -33.76 6.39 -25.08
C GLY A 36 -32.64 7.40 -24.71
N MET A 37 -31.49 7.29 -25.37
CA MET A 37 -30.33 8.17 -25.17
C MET A 37 -30.29 9.24 -26.26
N HIS A 38 -30.16 10.49 -25.85
CA HIS A 38 -30.07 11.63 -26.75
C HIS A 38 -28.77 12.42 -26.51
N ILE A 39 -28.43 13.27 -27.49
CA ILE A 39 -27.26 14.15 -27.41
C ILE A 39 -27.38 15.11 -26.21
N ASP A 40 -28.60 15.54 -25.90
CA ASP A 40 -28.91 16.44 -24.78
C ASP A 40 -29.01 15.71 -23.42
N GLY A 41 -28.95 14.39 -23.40
CA GLY A 41 -29.02 13.58 -22.17
C GLY A 41 -29.83 12.30 -22.32
N VAL A 42 -29.92 11.53 -21.23
CA VAL A 42 -30.76 10.34 -21.14
C VAL A 42 -32.17 10.80 -20.75
N LEU A 43 -33.14 10.60 -21.64
CA LEU A 43 -34.52 11.01 -21.39
C LEU A 43 -35.35 9.89 -20.74
N ASP A 44 -34.92 8.64 -20.87
CA ASP A 44 -35.59 7.47 -20.29
C ASP A 44 -35.17 7.25 -18.82
N PRO A 45 -36.11 7.33 -17.85
CA PRO A 45 -35.83 7.08 -16.43
C PRO A 45 -35.30 5.67 -16.13
N PHE A 46 -35.64 4.65 -16.93
CA PHE A 46 -35.16 3.29 -16.73
C PHE A 46 -33.70 3.15 -17.13
N VAL A 47 -33.30 3.84 -18.19
CA VAL A 47 -31.92 3.85 -18.68
C VAL A 47 -31.05 4.65 -17.71
N GLU A 48 -31.55 5.78 -17.20
CA GLU A 48 -30.85 6.54 -16.16
C GLU A 48 -30.62 5.69 -14.90
N ARG A 49 -31.63 4.96 -14.43
CA ARG A 49 -31.49 4.02 -13.30
C ARG A 49 -30.52 2.87 -13.58
N LEU A 50 -30.46 2.40 -14.82
CA LEU A 50 -29.50 1.37 -15.23
C LEU A 50 -28.06 1.91 -15.19
N LEU A 51 -27.85 3.16 -15.61
CA LEU A 51 -26.55 3.82 -15.50
C LEU A 51 -26.16 4.05 -14.04
N GLU A 52 -27.09 4.47 -13.18
CA GLU A 52 -26.87 4.58 -11.73
C GLU A 52 -26.49 3.22 -11.12
N GLY A 53 -27.22 2.15 -11.46
CA GLY A 53 -26.89 0.79 -11.00
C GLY A 53 -25.51 0.31 -11.49
N SER A 54 -25.17 0.63 -12.75
CA SER A 54 -23.87 0.28 -13.33
C SER A 54 -22.73 1.07 -12.67
N ALA A 55 -22.93 2.38 -12.45
CA ALA A 55 -22.00 3.24 -11.71
C ALA A 55 -21.75 2.70 -10.29
N PHE A 56 -22.81 2.25 -9.60
CA PHE A 56 -22.68 1.65 -8.28
C PHE A 56 -21.82 0.37 -8.28
N LEU A 57 -22.00 -0.51 -9.26
CA LEU A 57 -21.19 -1.73 -9.39
C LEU A 57 -19.73 -1.41 -9.73
N CYS A 58 -19.49 -0.50 -10.69
CA CYS A 58 -18.15 -0.03 -11.04
C CYS A 58 -17.44 0.61 -9.85
N THR A 59 -18.16 1.41 -9.05
CA THR A 59 -17.62 2.03 -7.84
C THR A 59 -17.10 1.00 -6.85
N ARG A 60 -17.82 -0.12 -6.64
CA ARG A 60 -17.34 -1.20 -5.75
C ARG A 60 -16.07 -1.86 -6.27
N ILE A 61 -15.95 -2.02 -7.60
CA ILE A 61 -14.73 -2.56 -8.21
C ILE A 61 -13.57 -1.58 -8.01
N GLN A 62 -13.81 -0.29 -8.27
CA GLN A 62 -12.79 0.75 -8.13
C GLN A 62 -12.33 0.93 -6.68
N GLU A 63 -13.26 0.86 -5.72
CA GLU A 63 -12.94 0.87 -4.30
C GLU A 63 -12.05 -0.33 -3.94
N LYS A 64 -12.39 -1.53 -4.44
CA LYS A 64 -11.58 -2.73 -4.21
C LYS A 64 -10.19 -2.62 -4.82
N LEU A 65 -10.08 -2.17 -6.08
CA LEU A 65 -8.81 -1.97 -6.77
C LEU A 65 -7.91 -0.97 -6.05
N ASN A 66 -8.48 0.16 -5.60
CA ASN A 66 -7.73 1.18 -4.88
C ASN A 66 -7.20 0.70 -3.52
N ASN A 67 -7.87 -0.25 -2.89
CA ASN A 67 -7.43 -0.82 -1.61
C ASN A 67 -6.37 -1.92 -1.80
N GLU A 68 -6.37 -2.64 -2.92
CA GLU A 68 -5.46 -3.78 -3.17
C GLU A 68 -4.13 -3.39 -3.86
N GLN A 69 -4.05 -2.22 -4.51
CA GLN A 69 -2.85 -1.77 -5.23
C GLN A 69 -1.54 -1.69 -4.42
N PRO A 70 -1.49 -1.21 -3.17
CA PRO A 70 -0.20 -1.08 -2.47
C PRO A 70 0.43 -2.44 -2.19
N GLU A 71 -0.36 -3.46 -1.87
CA GLU A 71 0.16 -4.78 -1.55
C GLU A 71 0.82 -5.46 -2.75
N PHE A 72 0.20 -5.38 -3.92
CA PHE A 72 0.76 -5.93 -5.15
C PHE A 72 2.10 -5.27 -5.53
N ALA A 73 2.14 -3.94 -5.51
CA ALA A 73 3.35 -3.18 -5.83
C ALA A 73 4.50 -3.50 -4.85
N LEU A 74 4.20 -3.59 -3.55
CA LEU A 74 5.17 -3.96 -2.52
C LEU A 74 5.67 -5.41 -2.68
N GLN A 75 4.79 -6.35 -3.02
CA GLN A 75 5.19 -7.73 -3.31
C GLN A 75 6.13 -7.80 -4.52
N MET A 76 5.85 -7.05 -5.59
CA MET A 76 6.74 -7.00 -6.75
C MET A 76 8.09 -6.35 -6.40
N LEU A 77 8.07 -5.25 -5.64
CA LEU A 77 9.27 -4.58 -5.14
C LEU A 77 10.13 -5.51 -4.28
N SER A 78 9.53 -6.33 -3.42
CA SER A 78 10.27 -7.29 -2.59
C SER A 78 11.05 -8.33 -3.39
N ARG A 79 10.61 -8.66 -4.62
CA ARG A 79 11.34 -9.55 -5.53
C ARG A 79 12.44 -8.85 -6.32
N LEU A 80 12.20 -7.61 -6.75
CA LEU A 80 13.14 -6.85 -7.58
C LEU A 80 14.25 -6.17 -6.76
N ALA A 81 13.89 -5.58 -5.62
CA ALA A 81 14.77 -4.79 -4.76
C ALA A 81 14.47 -5.10 -3.28
N PRO A 82 14.85 -6.29 -2.80
CA PRO A 82 14.53 -6.73 -1.43
C PRO A 82 15.06 -5.77 -0.36
N LEU A 83 16.23 -5.17 -0.60
CA LEU A 83 16.90 -4.28 0.34
C LEU A 83 16.18 -2.95 0.59
N TRP A 84 15.23 -2.56 -0.26
CA TRP A 84 14.48 -1.31 -0.10
C TRP A 84 13.22 -1.44 0.76
N TYR A 85 12.77 -2.68 0.97
CA TYR A 85 11.61 -2.99 1.79
C TYR A 85 11.98 -3.60 3.14
N THR A 86 13.21 -4.11 3.29
CA THR A 86 13.69 -4.66 4.56
C THR A 86 14.05 -3.54 5.54
N PRO A 87 13.51 -3.54 6.78
CA PRO A 87 13.95 -2.60 7.80
C PRO A 87 15.43 -2.82 8.13
N VAL A 88 16.16 -1.73 8.32
CA VAL A 88 17.55 -1.80 8.79
C VAL A 88 17.52 -2.25 10.25
N PRO A 89 18.24 -3.33 10.62
CA PRO A 89 18.30 -3.76 12.01
C PRO A 89 18.94 -2.68 12.89
N ALA A 90 18.69 -2.73 14.19
CA ALA A 90 19.38 -1.86 15.13
C ALA A 90 20.90 -2.15 15.10
N ILE A 91 21.72 -1.11 14.96
CA ILE A 91 23.18 -1.18 14.95
C ILE A 91 23.69 -0.32 16.10
N ALA A 92 24.64 -0.83 16.87
CA ALA A 92 25.27 -0.10 17.97
C ALA A 92 26.79 -0.22 17.87
N THR A 93 27.49 0.82 18.29
CA THR A 93 28.95 0.78 18.48
C THR A 93 29.24 0.59 19.96
N VAL A 94 30.06 -0.40 20.30
CA VAL A 94 30.39 -0.74 21.69
C VAL A 94 31.89 -0.54 21.90
N ALA A 95 32.25 0.21 22.93
CA ALA A 95 33.64 0.37 23.37
C ALA A 95 33.96 -0.70 24.42
N ILE A 96 34.91 -1.57 24.13
CA ILE A 96 35.40 -2.59 25.07
C ILE A 96 36.73 -2.11 25.62
N LYS A 97 36.84 -2.04 26.94
CA LYS A 97 38.10 -1.73 27.62
C LYS A 97 38.53 -2.98 28.40
N PRO A 98 39.74 -3.52 28.14
CA PRO A 98 40.24 -4.64 28.91
C PRO A 98 40.53 -4.21 30.34
N ASP A 99 40.23 -5.09 31.31
CA ASP A 99 40.67 -4.89 32.68
C ASP A 99 42.13 -5.36 32.81
N LEU A 100 43.05 -4.40 32.89
CA LEU A 100 44.49 -4.64 32.98
C LEU A 100 44.93 -5.17 34.35
N SER A 101 44.01 -5.33 35.30
CA SER A 101 44.27 -5.90 36.63
C SER A 101 44.52 -7.41 36.57
N PHE A 102 44.07 -8.09 35.51
CA PHE A 102 44.24 -9.53 35.34
C PHE A 102 45.46 -9.85 34.45
N PRO A 103 46.42 -10.67 34.92
CA PRO A 103 47.67 -10.96 34.20
C PRO A 103 47.49 -11.56 32.79
N GLN A 104 46.32 -12.18 32.55
CA GLN A 104 45.96 -12.87 31.32
C GLN A 104 45.72 -11.90 30.15
N TRP A 105 45.45 -10.62 30.47
CA TRP A 105 45.07 -9.57 29.52
C TRP A 105 46.26 -8.70 29.08
N HIS A 106 47.48 -9.07 29.49
CA HIS A 106 48.72 -8.50 28.96
C HIS A 106 49.12 -9.07 27.59
N SER A 107 48.40 -10.10 27.11
CA SER A 107 48.53 -10.63 25.76
C SER A 107 47.49 -10.01 24.83
N GLN A 108 47.82 -9.85 23.55
CA GLN A 108 46.88 -9.36 22.55
C GLN A 108 45.72 -10.36 22.41
N VAL A 109 44.52 -9.94 22.83
CA VAL A 109 43.29 -10.74 22.67
C VAL A 109 42.46 -10.13 21.55
N ASP A 110 42.35 -10.85 20.44
CA ASP A 110 41.49 -10.46 19.33
C ASP A 110 40.05 -10.95 19.59
N LEU A 111 39.07 -10.04 19.48
CA LEU A 111 37.65 -10.42 19.58
C LEU A 111 37.18 -10.92 18.22
N PRO A 112 36.72 -12.18 18.10
CA PRO A 112 36.29 -12.71 16.81
C PRO A 112 35.00 -12.02 16.34
N ARG A 113 34.89 -11.88 15.02
CA ARG A 113 33.62 -11.60 14.33
C ARG A 113 32.56 -12.63 14.75
N GLY A 114 31.32 -12.20 14.93
CA GLY A 114 30.26 -13.11 15.40
C GLY A 114 30.13 -13.18 16.94
N SER A 115 30.93 -12.40 17.68
CA SER A 115 30.84 -12.34 19.13
C SER A 115 29.51 -11.70 19.56
N ARG A 116 28.79 -12.38 20.45
CA ARG A 116 27.45 -11.98 20.89
C ARG A 116 27.51 -11.04 22.10
N MET A 117 26.80 -9.93 22.03
CA MET A 117 26.64 -8.98 23.12
C MET A 117 25.16 -8.81 23.45
N THR A 118 24.80 -8.89 24.73
CA THR A 118 23.42 -8.75 25.20
C THR A 118 23.26 -7.43 25.93
N LEU A 119 22.34 -6.60 25.45
CA LEU A 119 21.90 -5.38 26.13
C LEU A 119 20.63 -5.71 26.93
N ASN A 120 20.73 -5.57 28.25
CA ASN A 120 19.60 -5.68 29.17
C ASN A 120 19.30 -4.29 29.71
N ASP A 121 18.21 -3.69 29.23
CA ASP A 121 17.74 -2.39 29.69
C ASP A 121 16.23 -2.46 29.98
N ILE A 122 15.80 -1.73 31.01
CA ILE A 122 14.40 -1.61 31.44
C ILE A 122 13.57 -0.92 30.35
N SER A 123 14.21 -0.04 29.57
CA SER A 123 13.60 0.64 28.41
C SER A 123 13.11 -0.34 27.33
N LEU A 124 13.69 -1.55 27.26
CA LEU A 124 13.33 -2.59 26.28
C LEU A 124 12.19 -3.50 26.76
N ASN A 125 11.39 -3.06 27.74
CA ASN A 125 10.28 -3.87 28.28
C ASN A 125 10.75 -5.25 28.78
N ASN A 126 11.92 -5.31 29.41
CA ASN A 126 12.58 -6.54 29.88
C ASN A 126 12.86 -7.60 28.80
N LYS A 127 12.87 -7.23 27.50
CA LYS A 127 13.33 -8.13 26.43
C LYS A 127 14.81 -7.90 26.14
N PRO A 128 15.66 -8.95 26.17
CA PRO A 128 17.08 -8.78 25.88
C PRO A 128 17.30 -8.48 24.40
N ALA A 129 18.02 -7.40 24.09
CA ALA A 129 18.48 -7.11 22.74
C ALA A 129 19.85 -7.76 22.53
N THR A 130 19.98 -8.59 21.49
CA THR A 130 21.21 -9.32 21.19
C THR A 130 21.85 -8.75 19.93
N PHE A 131 23.08 -8.28 20.05
CA PHE A 131 23.89 -7.79 18.94
C PHE A 131 25.04 -8.76 18.67
N THR A 132 25.55 -8.73 17.43
CA THR A 132 26.66 -9.58 17.00
C THR A 132 27.70 -8.71 16.30
N THR A 133 28.99 -8.91 16.61
CA THR A 133 30.07 -8.15 15.96
C THR A 133 30.14 -8.44 14.47
N ALA A 134 30.29 -7.38 13.68
CA ALA A 134 30.23 -7.40 12.23
C ALA A 134 31.44 -8.01 11.56
#